data_AF-A0A2X3GRV6-F1
#
_entry.id   AF-A0A2X3GRV6-F1
#
_cell.length_a   1.000
_cell.length_b   1.000
_cell.length_c   1.000
_cell.angle_alpha   90.00
_cell.angle_beta   90.00
_cell.angle_gamma   90.00
#
_symmetry.space_group_name_H-M   'P 1'
#
loop_
_entity.id
_entity.type
_entity.pdbx_description
1 polymer ?
#
loop_
_entity_poly.entity_id
_entity_poly.type
_entity_poly.pdbx_seq_one_letter_code
_entity_poly.pdbx_strand_id
1 'polypeptide(L)'
;MTQDKQKEEEMYQVELIVGGLLRIGVLLSAGIIVLGLALYLFTGESGYSGATYPTSFSTIFSGLVDLKPFAIIMFGLLCLIFTPVFRVVVSLFTFLKEKDYLYVGITGIVLFILLISFLIGKG
;
A
#
# COMPACT_ATOMS: atom_id res chain seq x y z
N MET A 1 17.14 37.07 3.59
CA MET A 1 16.09 36.69 4.56
C MET A 1 14.81 36.16 3.88
N THR A 2 14.53 36.47 2.60
CA THR A 2 13.32 35.99 1.90
C THR A 2 13.45 34.57 1.32
N GLN A 3 14.67 34.15 0.93
CA GLN A 3 14.92 32.84 0.31
C GLN A 3 14.81 31.64 1.28
N ASP A 4 15.24 31.81 2.53
CA ASP A 4 15.16 30.72 3.53
C ASP A 4 13.72 30.42 3.94
N LYS A 5 12.88 31.46 4.07
CA LYS A 5 11.44 31.30 4.38
C LYS A 5 10.68 30.54 3.28
N GLN A 6 10.97 30.81 2.00
CA GLN A 6 10.31 30.11 0.90
C GLN A 6 10.69 28.63 0.84
N LYS A 7 11.95 28.29 1.13
CA LYS A 7 12.42 26.90 1.16
C LYS A 7 11.84 26.13 2.35
N GLU A 8 11.73 26.77 3.52
CA GLU A 8 11.07 26.17 4.69
C GLU A 8 9.57 25.91 4.43
N GLU A 9 8.87 26.85 3.80
CA GLU A 9 7.46 26.67 3.42
C GLU A 9 7.26 25.55 2.39
N GLU A 10 8.08 25.47 1.34
CA GLU A 10 8.00 24.38 0.35
C GLU A 10 8.28 23.01 0.97
N MET A 11 9.31 22.91 1.81
CA MET A 11 9.68 21.66 2.47
C MET A 11 8.60 21.18 3.44
N TYR A 12 7.97 22.12 4.16
CA TYR A 12 6.82 21.85 5.02
C TYR A 12 5.60 21.34 4.23
N GLN A 13 5.29 21.96 3.08
CA GLN A 13 4.19 21.53 2.22
C GLN A 13 4.41 20.12 1.65
N VAL A 14 5.64 19.79 1.24
CA VAL A 14 5.99 18.45 0.76
C VAL A 14 5.82 17.40 1.86
N GLU A 15 6.28 17.70 3.08
CA GLU A 15 6.13 16.79 4.21
C GLU A 15 4.65 16.54 4.56
N LEU A 16 3.81 17.58 4.49
CA LEU A 16 2.37 17.46 4.68
C LEU A 16 1.69 16.63 3.59
N ILE A 17 2.04 16.83 2.31
CA ILE A 17 1.47 16.07 1.19
C ILE A 17 1.88 14.60 1.27
N VAL A 18 3.16 14.33 1.54
CA VAL A 18 3.68 12.96 1.70
C VAL A 18 3.03 12.29 2.90
N GLY A 19 2.96 12.96 4.05
CA GLY A 19 2.30 12.46 5.26
C GLY A 19 0.80 12.21 5.07
N GLY A 20 0.12 13.09 4.33
CA GLY A 20 -1.31 12.96 4.01
C GLY A 20 -1.61 11.78 3.10
N LEU A 21 -0.84 11.60 2.02
CA LEU A 21 -0.98 10.49 1.09
C LEU A 21 -0.82 9.14 1.80
N LEU A 22 0.12 9.05 2.74
CA LEU A 22 0.35 7.85 3.56
C LEU A 22 -0.83 7.52 4.46
N ARG A 23 -1.36 8.52 5.16
CA ARG A 23 -2.53 8.31 6.04
C ARG A 23 -3.74 7.86 5.24
N ILE A 24 -3.99 8.48 4.08
CA ILE A 24 -5.12 8.13 3.22
C ILE A 24 -5.01 6.68 2.74
N GLY A 25 -3.84 6.23 2.28
CA GLY A 25 -3.63 4.85 1.81
C GLY A 25 -3.85 3.79 2.91
N VAL A 26 -3.32 4.04 4.11
CA VAL A 26 -3.52 3.15 5.26
C VAL A 26 -4.99 3.15 5.72
N LEU A 27 -5.62 4.32 5.81
CA LEU A 27 -7.02 4.44 6.22
C LEU A 27 -7.98 3.77 5.23
N LEU A 28 -7.74 3.91 3.92
CA LEU A 28 -8.48 3.20 2.88
C LEU A 28 -8.33 1.68 3.03
N SER A 29 -7.10 1.20 3.19
CA SER A 29 -6.82 -0.23 3.34
C SER A 29 -7.48 -0.79 4.61
N ALA A 30 -7.38 -0.07 5.73
CA ALA A 30 -8.04 -0.42 6.98
C ALA A 30 -9.57 -0.44 6.84
N GLY A 31 -10.16 0.53 6.13
CA GLY A 31 -11.59 0.56 5.84
C GLY A 31 -12.06 -0.66 5.04
N ILE A 32 -11.32 -1.04 3.99
CA ILE A 32 -11.62 -2.23 3.18
C ILE A 32 -11.53 -3.50 4.02
N ILE A 33 -10.49 -3.63 4.87
CA ILE A 33 -10.33 -4.79 5.77
C ILE A 33 -11.50 -4.87 6.76
N VAL A 34 -11.90 -3.75 7.37
CA VAL A 34 -13.03 -3.67 8.31
C VAL A 34 -14.34 -4.03 7.61
N LEU A 35 -14.57 -3.55 6.39
CA LEU A 35 -15.75 -3.93 5.60
C LEU A 35 -15.78 -5.43 5.30
N GLY A 36 -14.65 -6.02 4.91
CA GLY A 36 -14.54 -7.46 4.68
C GLY A 36 -14.78 -8.29 5.95
N LEU A 37 -14.27 -7.83 7.08
CA LEU A 37 -14.50 -8.42 8.41
C LEU A 37 -15.96 -8.32 8.84
N ALA A 38 -16.59 -7.15 8.65
CA ALA A 38 -18.00 -6.96 8.96
C ALA A 38 -18.87 -7.91 8.13
N LEU A 39 -18.63 -8.00 6.81
CA LEU A 39 -19.33 -8.93 5.93
C LEU A 39 -19.11 -10.39 6.32
N TYR A 40 -17.91 -10.76 6.77
CA TYR A 40 -17.63 -12.11 7.26
C TYR A 40 -18.44 -12.44 8.52
N LEU A 41 -18.48 -11.51 9.48
CA LEU A 41 -19.25 -11.69 10.72
C LEU A 41 -20.76 -11.75 10.46
N PHE A 42 -21.28 -10.98 9.50
CA PHE A 42 -22.70 -11.01 9.14
C PHE A 42 -23.10 -12.23 8.31
N THR A 43 -22.23 -12.70 7.42
CA THR A 43 -22.54 -13.85 6.54
C THR A 43 -22.29 -15.19 7.24
N GLY A 44 -21.40 -15.23 8.26
CA GLY A 44 -21.02 -16.46 8.98
C GLY A 44 -20.22 -17.47 8.15
N GLU A 45 -20.18 -17.28 6.82
CA GLU A 45 -19.47 -18.08 5.84
C GLU A 45 -18.35 -17.24 5.22
N SER A 46 -17.20 -17.86 4.94
CA SER A 46 -16.08 -17.22 4.25
C SER A 46 -16.38 -16.91 2.78
N GLY A 47 -17.49 -17.42 2.23
CA GLY A 47 -17.81 -17.38 0.81
C GLY A 47 -17.03 -18.41 -0.03
N TYR A 48 -16.27 -19.30 0.62
CA TYR A 48 -15.53 -20.39 -0.01
C TYR A 48 -15.82 -21.71 0.72
N SER A 49 -16.14 -22.77 -0.02
CA SER A 49 -16.27 -24.11 0.56
C SER A 49 -14.90 -24.64 1.01
N GLY A 50 -14.73 -24.86 2.31
CA GLY A 50 -13.55 -25.49 2.92
C GLY A 50 -12.32 -24.59 3.08
N ALA A 51 -11.14 -25.20 3.28
CA ALA A 51 -9.85 -24.53 3.48
C ALA A 51 -9.22 -23.99 2.17
N THR A 52 -10.07 -23.55 1.23
CA THR A 52 -9.62 -23.06 -0.09
C THR A 52 -9.59 -21.54 -0.06
N TYR A 53 -8.39 -20.99 0.12
CA TYR A 53 -8.18 -19.55 0.23
C TYR A 53 -7.84 -18.95 -1.15
N PRO A 54 -8.42 -17.81 -1.54
CA PRO A 54 -8.07 -17.13 -2.78
C PRO A 54 -6.66 -16.53 -2.70
N THR A 55 -5.64 -17.32 -3.04
CA THR A 55 -4.23 -16.88 -3.04
C THR A 55 -3.78 -16.27 -4.36
N SER A 56 -4.62 -16.32 -5.40
CA SER A 56 -4.33 -15.79 -6.73
C SER A 56 -5.01 -14.45 -6.97
N PHE A 57 -4.30 -13.48 -7.57
CA PHE A 57 -4.83 -12.15 -7.92
C PHE A 57 -6.15 -12.21 -8.70
N SER A 58 -6.27 -13.14 -9.66
CA SER A 58 -7.50 -13.34 -10.43
C SER A 58 -8.67 -13.79 -9.55
N THR A 59 -8.43 -14.69 -8.58
CA THR A 59 -9.47 -15.19 -7.66
C THR A 59 -9.86 -14.16 -6.62
N ILE A 60 -8.94 -13.28 -6.21
CA ILE A 60 -9.24 -12.13 -5.35
C ILE A 60 -10.14 -11.14 -6.11
N PHE A 61 -9.82 -10.83 -7.37
CA PHE A 61 -10.61 -9.88 -8.16
C PHE A 61 -12.00 -10.44 -8.51
N SER A 62 -12.11 -11.71 -8.90
CA SER A 62 -13.40 -12.36 -9.10
C SER A 62 -14.18 -12.52 -7.79
N GLY A 63 -13.51 -12.82 -6.67
CA GLY A 63 -14.15 -12.89 -5.35
C GLY A 63 -14.64 -11.53 -4.84
N LEU A 64 -13.99 -10.43 -5.25
CA LEU A 64 -14.41 -9.07 -4.96
C LEU A 64 -15.72 -8.73 -5.70
N VAL A 65 -15.84 -9.16 -6.96
CA VAL A 65 -17.07 -9.01 -7.77
C VAL A 65 -18.20 -9.89 -7.23
N ASP A 66 -17.89 -11.08 -6.74
CA ASP A 66 -18.84 -11.98 -6.07
C ASP A 66 -19.22 -11.53 -4.64
N LEU A 67 -18.68 -10.40 -4.15
CA LEU A 67 -18.86 -9.88 -2.78
C LEU A 67 -18.52 -10.91 -1.68
N LYS A 68 -17.56 -11.80 -1.93
CA LYS A 68 -17.11 -12.78 -0.94
C LYS A 68 -16.31 -12.08 0.16
N PRO A 69 -16.68 -12.24 1.44
CA PRO A 69 -16.03 -11.53 2.54
C PRO A 69 -14.50 -11.72 2.58
N PHE A 70 -14.03 -12.95 2.35
CA PHE A 70 -12.60 -13.27 2.41
C PHE A 70 -11.79 -12.60 1.28
N ALA A 71 -12.37 -12.44 0.09
CA ALA A 71 -11.72 -11.78 -1.03
C ALA A 71 -11.56 -10.27 -0.77
N ILE A 72 -12.55 -9.63 -0.12
CA ILE A 72 -12.49 -8.22 0.29
C ILE A 72 -11.37 -8.02 1.33
N ILE A 73 -11.27 -8.91 2.33
CA ILE A 73 -10.20 -8.85 3.33
C ILE A 73 -8.82 -8.99 2.66
N MET A 74 -8.65 -9.98 1.78
CA MET A 74 -7.37 -10.21 1.08
C MET A 74 -6.99 -9.04 0.17
N PHE A 75 -7.98 -8.41 -0.47
CA PHE A 75 -7.76 -7.20 -1.26
C PHE A 75 -7.35 -6.01 -0.38
N GLY A 76 -8.01 -5.80 0.76
CA GLY A 76 -7.61 -4.76 1.73
C GLY A 76 -6.21 -4.99 2.29
N LEU A 77 -5.86 -6.25 2.57
CA LEU A 77 -4.51 -6.64 3.00
C LEU A 77 -3.47 -6.38 1.90
N LEU A 78 -3.82 -6.68 0.65
CA LEU A 78 -2.99 -6.38 -0.52
C LEU A 78 -2.76 -4.86 -0.65
N CYS A 79 -3.79 -4.04 -0.46
CA CYS A 79 -3.64 -2.58 -0.44
C CYS A 79 -2.74 -2.12 0.72
N LEU A 80 -2.87 -2.72 1.90
CA LEU A 80 -2.07 -2.37 3.08
C LEU A 80 -0.58 -2.67 2.87
N ILE A 81 -0.25 -3.83 2.29
CA ILE A 81 1.14 -4.21 1.99
C ILE A 81 1.69 -3.48 0.76
N PHE A 82 0.83 -3.02 -0.15
CA PHE A 82 1.25 -2.23 -1.31
C PHE A 82 1.50 -0.75 -0.95
N THR A 83 0.83 -0.22 0.07
CA THR A 83 1.02 1.15 0.58
C THR A 83 2.49 1.51 0.86
N PRO A 84 3.30 0.68 1.56
CA PRO A 84 4.73 0.96 1.74
C PRO A 84 5.53 0.90 0.42
N VAL A 85 5.16 0.05 -0.54
CA VAL A 85 5.82 0.00 -1.87
C VAL A 85 5.57 1.31 -2.63
N PHE A 86 4.32 1.78 -2.66
CA PHE A 86 3.94 3.02 -3.33
C PHE A 86 4.66 4.23 -2.72
N ARG A 87 4.80 4.26 -1.40
CA ARG A 87 5.61 5.26 -0.69
C ARG A 87 7.04 5.30 -1.22
N VAL A 88 7.72 4.15 -1.22
CA VAL A 88 9.13 4.07 -1.61
C VAL A 88 9.33 4.54 -3.05
N VAL A 89 8.40 4.19 -3.96
CA VAL A 89 8.43 4.62 -5.36
C VAL A 89 8.28 6.15 -5.48
N VAL A 90 7.35 6.78 -4.76
CA VAL A 90 7.17 8.24 -4.79
C VAL A 90 8.43 8.97 -4.28
N SER A 91 9.04 8.49 -3.19
CA SER A 91 10.31 9.03 -2.71
C SER A 91 11.45 8.82 -3.71
N LEU A 92 11.53 7.65 -4.36
CA LEU A 92 12.52 7.37 -5.39
C LEU A 92 12.40 8.34 -6.58
N PHE A 93 11.18 8.59 -7.06
CA PHE A 93 10.92 9.57 -8.12
C PHE A 93 11.31 10.99 -7.72
N THR A 94 11.05 11.36 -6.47
CA THR A 94 11.40 12.68 -5.92
C THR A 94 12.92 12.87 -5.91
N PHE A 95 13.67 11.90 -5.37
CA PHE A 95 15.15 11.94 -5.36
C PHE A 95 15.75 11.91 -6.77
N LEU A 96 15.13 11.17 -7.69
CA LEU A 96 15.56 11.13 -9.09
C LEU A 96 15.40 12.49 -9.76
N LYS A 97 14.29 13.19 -9.47
CA LYS A 97 14.03 14.54 -9.99
C LYS A 97 14.94 15.58 -9.35
N GLU A 98 15.29 15.44 -8.08
CA GLU A 98 16.28 16.29 -7.38
C GLU A 98 17.74 16.01 -7.78
N LYS A 99 17.99 14.96 -8.59
CA LYS A 99 19.34 14.48 -8.98
C LYS A 99 20.23 14.05 -7.80
N ASP A 100 19.63 13.68 -6.68
CA ASP A 100 20.38 13.12 -5.55
C ASP A 100 20.63 11.62 -5.76
N TYR A 101 21.66 11.32 -6.54
CA TYR A 101 22.01 9.95 -6.92
C TYR A 101 22.34 9.04 -5.72
N LEU A 102 22.77 9.60 -4.59
CA LEU A 102 23.07 8.83 -3.37
C LEU A 102 21.76 8.34 -2.72
N TYR A 103 20.78 9.24 -2.56
CA TYR A 103 19.47 8.87 -2.04
C TYR A 103 18.66 7.99 -3.01
N VAL A 104 18.82 8.17 -4.33
CA VAL A 104 18.25 7.27 -5.34
C VAL A 104 18.79 5.85 -5.18
N GLY A 105 20.11 5.70 -4.98
CA GLY A 105 20.75 4.39 -4.77
C GLY A 105 20.23 3.68 -3.51
N ILE A 106 20.21 4.37 -2.37
CA ILE A 106 19.69 3.81 -1.10
C ILE A 106 18.21 3.42 -1.26
N THR A 107 17.37 4.32 -1.78
CA THR A 107 15.93 4.07 -1.93
C THR A 107 15.66 2.94 -2.94
N GLY A 108 16.46 2.84 -3.99
CA GLY A 108 16.42 1.74 -4.96
C GLY A 108 16.76 0.39 -4.34
N ILE A 109 17.79 0.33 -3.47
CA ILE A 109 18.14 -0.89 -2.73
C ILE A 109 16.99 -1.27 -1.77
N VAL A 110 16.42 -0.32 -1.05
CA VAL A 110 15.26 -0.58 -0.18
C VAL A 110 14.08 -1.12 -0.99
N LEU A 111 13.77 -0.51 -2.14
CA LEU A 111 12.72 -1.00 -3.05
C LEU A 111 13.01 -2.43 -3.50
N PHE A 112 14.26 -2.73 -3.86
CA PHE A 112 14.69 -4.05 -4.29
C PHE A 112 14.54 -5.10 -3.18
N ILE A 113 14.94 -4.78 -1.95
CA ILE A 113 14.75 -5.65 -0.79
C ILE A 113 13.26 -5.90 -0.54
N LEU A 114 12.42 -4.85 -0.60
CA LEU A 114 10.97 -4.99 -0.43
C LEU A 114 10.35 -5.91 -1.50
N LEU A 115 10.77 -5.77 -2.77
CA LEU A 115 10.30 -6.63 -3.85
C LEU A 115 10.73 -8.08 -3.65
N ILE A 116 11.98 -8.33 -3.25
CA ILE A 116 12.45 -9.68 -2.93
C ILE A 116 11.70 -10.25 -1.73
N SER A 117 11.53 -9.49 -0.63
CA SER A 117 10.76 -9.92 0.53
C SER A 117 9.32 -10.26 0.17
N PHE A 118 8.69 -9.50 -0.73
CA PHE A 118 7.35 -9.80 -1.21
C PHE A 118 7.30 -11.07 -2.07
N LEU A 119 8.27 -11.23 -2.98
CA LEU A 119 8.37 -12.42 -3.85
C LEU A 119 8.65 -13.69 -3.05
N ILE A 120 9.55 -13.63 -2.05
CA ILE A 120 9.87 -14.73 -1.14
C ILE A 120 8.72 -15.00 -0.17
N GLY A 121 8.07 -13.96 0.36
CA GLY A 121 6.91 -14.11 1.24
C GLY A 121 5.69 -14.74 0.55
N LYS A 122 5.66 -14.79 -0.78
CA LYS A 122 4.65 -15.46 -1.60
C LYS A 122 5.00 -16.93 -1.95
N GLY A 123 6.11 -17.44 -1.40
CA GLY A 123 6.67 -18.78 -1.65
C GLY A 123 6.58 -19.70 -0.45
#